data_AF-A0A317XY54-F1
#
_entry.id   AF-A0A317XY54-F1
#
_cell.length_a   1.000
_cell.length_b   1.000
_cell.length_c   1.000
_cell.angle_alpha   90.00
_cell.angle_beta   90.00
_cell.angle_gamma   90.00
#
_symmetry.space_group_name_H-M   'P 1'
#
loop_
_entity.id
_entity.type
_entity.pdbx_description
1 polymer ?
#
loop_
_entity_poly.entity_id
_entity_poly.type
_entity_poly.pdbx_seq_one_letter_code
_entity_poly.pdbx_strand_id
1 'polypeptide(L)'
;MDQNYWSVDDFVADSQKLPCTFNIEVPNMGQLQNTDETNIKALSRLELPFWLAELLALNNIVSISKPKAYSARVKAALDAEPTSVQLRHQNVHWYALGMRLAQLMENDDAEMQVLSKAYLGRLPHIFEQTQHLSSATSSAGIGGSSGSGNRSGPSADVQEQLGLATSQAIAAMVSDGPALGMSAGNAMSAEIAEFLAGLDETERLRKSHSTHIPTQGLAYGTF
;
A
#
# COMPACT_ATOMS: atom_id res chain seq x y z
N MET A 1 -5.03 -3.82 -11.78
CA MET A 1 -6.13 -4.42 -11.03
C MET A 1 -7.36 -4.38 -11.91
N ASP A 2 -8.10 -5.47 -11.99
CA ASP A 2 -9.38 -5.48 -12.68
C ASP A 2 -10.35 -4.62 -11.87
N GLN A 3 -10.94 -3.59 -12.49
CA GLN A 3 -11.89 -2.70 -11.80
C GLN A 3 -13.11 -3.52 -11.39
N ASN A 4 -13.35 -3.64 -10.09
CA ASN A 4 -14.53 -4.31 -9.59
C ASN A 4 -15.66 -3.27 -9.47
N TYR A 5 -16.71 -3.43 -10.27
CA TYR A 5 -17.88 -2.55 -10.24
C TYR A 5 -18.49 -2.40 -8.83
N TRP A 6 -18.38 -3.43 -7.98
CA TRP A 6 -18.96 -3.44 -6.64
C TRP A 6 -18.01 -2.92 -5.55
N SER A 7 -16.79 -2.54 -5.89
CA SER A 7 -15.80 -2.02 -4.94
C SER A 7 -16.08 -0.56 -4.62
N VAL A 8 -16.34 -0.27 -3.34
CA VAL A 8 -16.54 1.11 -2.87
C VAL A 8 -15.26 1.92 -2.99
N ASP A 9 -14.11 1.33 -2.71
CA ASP A 9 -12.82 2.01 -2.78
C ASP A 9 -12.48 2.47 -4.22
N ASP A 10 -12.87 1.67 -5.21
CA ASP A 10 -12.70 2.00 -6.62
C ASP A 10 -13.57 3.20 -7.02
N PHE A 11 -14.84 3.19 -6.61
CA PHE A 11 -15.74 4.32 -6.85
C PHE A 11 -15.26 5.61 -6.18
N VAL A 12 -14.76 5.52 -4.94
CA VAL A 12 -14.23 6.66 -4.21
C VAL A 12 -12.96 7.19 -4.88
N ALA A 13 -12.07 6.30 -5.35
CA ALA A 13 -10.90 6.71 -6.12
C ALA A 13 -11.29 7.45 -7.42
N ASP A 14 -12.36 7.04 -8.08
CA ASP A 14 -12.83 7.66 -9.34
C ASP A 14 -13.57 8.99 -9.16
N SER A 15 -14.10 9.21 -7.97
CA SER A 15 -14.76 10.49 -7.64
C SER A 15 -13.78 11.66 -7.54
N GLN A 16 -12.47 11.40 -7.63
CA GLN A 16 -11.43 12.41 -7.54
C GLN A 16 -11.46 13.38 -8.72
N LYS A 17 -11.40 14.66 -8.40
CA LYS A 17 -11.41 15.74 -9.38
C LYS A 17 -10.06 15.88 -10.06
N LEU A 18 -10.08 15.92 -11.39
CA LEU A 18 -8.92 16.13 -12.24
C LEU A 18 -9.03 17.43 -13.03
N PRO A 19 -7.90 18.13 -13.24
CA PRO A 19 -7.86 19.29 -14.11
C PRO A 19 -8.00 18.86 -15.57
N CYS A 20 -9.07 19.32 -16.21
CA CYS A 20 -9.45 18.99 -17.57
C CYS A 20 -9.53 20.26 -18.42
N THR A 21 -9.13 20.16 -19.69
CA THR A 21 -9.29 21.24 -20.67
C THR A 21 -10.25 20.80 -21.77
N PHE A 22 -11.33 21.53 -22.00
CA PHE A 22 -12.27 21.23 -23.08
C PHE A 22 -11.66 21.62 -24.42
N ASN A 23 -11.65 20.72 -25.39
CA ASN A 23 -11.13 20.99 -26.74
C ASN A 23 -12.20 21.65 -27.63
N ILE A 24 -13.46 21.36 -27.37
CA ILE A 24 -14.62 21.83 -28.13
C ILE A 24 -15.55 22.66 -27.25
N GLU A 25 -16.38 23.49 -27.88
CA GLU A 25 -17.48 24.16 -27.18
C GLU A 25 -18.59 23.13 -26.89
N VAL A 26 -19.06 23.08 -25.64
CA VAL A 26 -20.15 22.18 -25.23
C VAL A 26 -21.39 23.02 -24.90
N PRO A 27 -22.47 22.91 -25.69
CA PRO A 27 -23.68 23.69 -25.47
C PRO A 27 -24.44 23.22 -24.23
N ASN A 28 -25.13 24.15 -23.56
CA ASN A 28 -26.00 23.90 -22.39
C ASN A 28 -25.32 23.29 -21.14
N MET A 29 -23.98 23.23 -21.10
CA MET A 29 -23.23 22.63 -19.99
C MET A 29 -22.57 23.67 -19.06
N GLY A 30 -22.90 24.95 -19.20
CA GLY A 30 -22.28 26.03 -18.41
C GLY A 30 -22.44 25.91 -16.88
N GLN A 31 -23.42 25.13 -16.42
CA GLN A 31 -23.62 24.80 -15.00
C GLN A 31 -22.36 24.17 -14.36
N LEU A 32 -21.52 23.48 -15.13
CA LEU A 32 -20.28 22.88 -14.62
C LEU A 32 -19.22 23.91 -14.23
N GLN A 33 -19.25 25.11 -14.82
CA GLN A 33 -18.27 26.16 -14.58
C GLN A 33 -18.69 27.13 -13.46
N ASN A 34 -19.87 26.92 -12.85
CA ASN A 34 -20.46 27.84 -11.87
C ASN A 34 -20.43 29.30 -12.37
N THR A 35 -20.76 29.48 -13.65
CA THR A 35 -20.83 30.76 -14.35
C THR A 35 -22.23 30.93 -14.93
N ASP A 36 -22.64 32.17 -15.19
CA ASP A 36 -23.96 32.48 -15.77
C ASP A 36 -23.99 32.22 -17.30
N GLU A 37 -22.86 31.83 -17.90
CA GLU A 37 -22.81 31.42 -19.30
C GLU A 37 -23.52 30.07 -19.51
N THR A 38 -24.31 29.94 -20.58
CA THR A 38 -25.05 28.71 -20.86
C THR A 38 -24.16 27.60 -21.45
N ASN A 39 -23.08 27.97 -22.13
CA ASN A 39 -22.19 27.07 -22.86
C ASN A 39 -20.79 27.06 -22.26
N ILE A 40 -20.12 25.91 -22.33
CA ILE A 40 -18.71 25.80 -22.00
C ILE A 40 -17.91 26.16 -23.24
N LYS A 41 -17.14 27.26 -23.17
CA LYS A 41 -16.25 27.68 -24.25
C LYS A 41 -15.15 26.65 -24.50
N ALA A 42 -14.72 26.53 -25.76
CA ALA A 42 -13.52 25.78 -26.09
C ALA A 42 -12.29 26.33 -25.33
N LEU A 43 -11.35 25.45 -24.99
CA LEU A 43 -10.15 25.70 -24.21
C LEU A 43 -10.40 26.15 -22.76
N SER A 44 -11.63 26.06 -22.28
CA SER A 44 -11.94 26.29 -20.86
C SER A 44 -11.34 25.16 -20.00
N ARG A 45 -10.88 25.54 -18.81
CA ARG A 45 -10.34 24.62 -17.81
C ARG A 45 -11.36 24.40 -16.70
N LEU A 46 -11.69 23.14 -16.46
CA LEU A 46 -12.64 22.72 -15.44
C LEU A 46 -12.11 21.51 -14.69
N GLU A 47 -12.54 21.37 -13.44
CA GLU A 47 -12.23 20.19 -12.64
C GLU A 47 -13.38 19.19 -12.74
N LEU A 48 -13.10 18.01 -13.31
CA LEU A 48 -14.10 16.96 -13.49
C LEU A 48 -13.70 15.69 -12.72
N PRO A 49 -14.66 14.93 -12.17
CA PRO A 49 -14.39 13.61 -11.62
C PRO A 49 -13.77 12.67 -12.67
N PHE A 50 -12.85 11.80 -12.25
CA PHE A 50 -12.14 10.89 -13.16
C PHE A 50 -13.09 10.03 -14.00
N TRP A 51 -14.11 9.41 -13.39
CA TRP A 51 -15.07 8.55 -14.12
C TRP A 51 -15.76 9.27 -15.29
N LEU A 52 -15.97 10.58 -15.19
CA LEU A 52 -16.56 11.38 -16.27
C LEU A 52 -15.49 11.82 -17.26
N ALA A 53 -14.34 12.27 -16.75
CA ALA A 53 -13.24 12.76 -17.54
C ALA A 53 -12.72 11.68 -18.52
N GLU A 54 -12.61 10.43 -18.07
CA GLU A 54 -12.18 9.29 -18.87
C GLU A 54 -13.07 9.11 -20.12
N LEU A 55 -14.39 9.06 -19.93
CA LEU A 55 -15.35 8.90 -21.02
C LEU A 55 -15.29 10.07 -22.02
N LEU A 56 -15.08 11.29 -21.54
CA LEU A 56 -14.97 12.47 -22.40
C LEU A 56 -13.63 12.52 -23.15
N ALA A 57 -12.55 12.04 -22.53
CA ALA A 57 -11.23 11.96 -23.14
C ALA A 57 -11.17 10.92 -24.25
N LEU A 58 -11.80 9.76 -24.07
CA LEU A 58 -11.92 8.74 -25.12
C LEU A 58 -12.63 9.26 -26.38
N ASN A 59 -13.52 10.23 -26.24
CA ASN A 59 -14.24 10.88 -27.34
C ASN A 59 -13.55 12.15 -27.86
N ASN A 60 -12.32 12.46 -27.40
CA ASN A 60 -11.56 13.66 -27.75
C ASN A 60 -12.23 15.01 -27.40
N ILE A 61 -13.24 15.00 -26.52
CA ILE A 61 -13.96 16.22 -26.08
C ILE A 61 -13.11 17.01 -25.08
N VAL A 62 -12.37 16.28 -24.23
CA VAL A 62 -11.57 16.83 -23.14
C VAL A 62 -10.15 16.29 -23.18
N SER A 63 -9.16 17.14 -22.95
CA SER A 63 -7.79 16.76 -22.66
C SER A 63 -7.55 16.74 -21.15
N ILE A 64 -7.09 15.62 -20.61
CA ILE A 64 -6.81 15.45 -19.18
C ILE A 64 -5.38 15.89 -18.88
N SER A 65 -5.22 16.76 -17.88
CA SER A 65 -3.92 17.20 -17.40
C SER A 65 -3.52 16.44 -16.14
N LYS A 66 -2.21 16.21 -15.96
CA LYS A 66 -1.69 15.52 -14.78
C LYS A 66 -2.00 16.35 -13.52
N PRO A 67 -2.69 15.78 -12.51
CA PRO A 67 -2.91 16.51 -11.27
C PRO A 67 -1.60 16.68 -10.49
N LYS A 68 -1.58 17.65 -9.58
CA LYS A 68 -0.38 18.06 -8.81
C LYS A 68 0.29 16.89 -8.07
N ALA A 69 -0.48 15.89 -7.67
CA ALA A 69 -0.01 14.68 -7.01
C ALA A 69 0.95 13.81 -7.86
N TYR A 70 0.92 13.94 -9.20
CA TYR A 70 1.86 13.29 -10.13
C TYR A 70 2.77 14.29 -10.83
N SER A 71 2.95 15.48 -10.25
CA SER A 71 3.89 16.47 -10.77
C SER A 71 5.31 15.91 -10.82
N ALA A 72 6.13 16.43 -11.75
CA ALA A 72 7.53 16.02 -11.90
C ALA A 72 8.33 16.15 -10.59
N ARG A 73 7.99 17.14 -9.75
CA ARG A 73 8.59 17.31 -8.41
C ARG A 73 8.33 16.11 -7.50
N VAL A 74 7.09 15.62 -7.45
CA VAL A 74 6.74 14.45 -6.63
C VAL A 74 7.42 13.21 -7.20
N LYS A 75 7.46 13.04 -8.52
CA LYS A 75 8.17 11.94 -9.17
C LYS A 75 9.67 11.95 -8.85
N ALA A 76 10.33 13.10 -8.93
CA ALA A 76 11.75 13.23 -8.58
C ALA A 76 12.02 12.94 -7.09
N ALA A 77 11.12 13.37 -6.19
CA ALA A 77 11.23 13.06 -4.77
C ALA A 77 11.06 11.54 -4.49
N LEU A 78 10.11 10.90 -5.18
CA LEU A 78 9.92 9.44 -5.12
C LEU A 78 11.10 8.66 -5.69
N ASP A 79 11.76 9.21 -6.71
CA ASP A 79 12.94 8.62 -7.33
C ASP A 79 14.18 8.69 -6.42
N ALA A 80 14.32 9.78 -5.67
CA ALA A 80 15.40 10.00 -4.72
C ALA A 80 15.23 9.16 -3.45
N GLU A 81 14.08 9.29 -2.77
CA GLU A 81 13.79 8.51 -1.57
C GLU A 81 12.27 8.32 -1.42
N PRO A 82 11.76 7.11 -1.65
CA PRO A 82 10.32 6.89 -1.70
C PRO A 82 9.67 6.99 -0.32
N THR A 83 10.38 6.69 0.78
CA THR A 83 9.81 6.79 2.14
C THR A 83 9.54 8.23 2.59
N SER A 84 10.32 9.20 2.07
CA SER A 84 10.24 10.62 2.44
C SER A 84 8.94 11.31 2.01
N VAL A 85 8.29 10.82 0.96
CA VAL A 85 7.10 11.43 0.38
C VAL A 85 5.84 10.91 1.07
N GLN A 86 5.08 11.80 1.71
CA GLN A 86 3.79 11.47 2.31
C GLN A 86 2.69 11.38 1.24
N LEU A 87 2.47 10.18 0.70
CA LEU A 87 1.47 9.96 -0.37
C LEU A 87 0.05 10.27 0.10
N ARG A 88 -0.30 9.93 1.35
CA ARG A 88 -1.62 10.17 1.91
C ARG A 88 -2.04 11.64 1.88
N HIS A 89 -1.09 12.56 2.09
CA HIS A 89 -1.34 14.00 2.01
C HIS A 89 -1.48 14.52 0.58
N GLN A 90 -0.87 13.84 -0.41
CA GLN A 90 -1.06 14.18 -1.82
C GLN A 90 -2.41 13.66 -2.32
N ASN A 91 -2.70 12.39 -2.04
CA ASN A 91 -3.93 11.71 -2.41
C ASN A 91 -4.04 10.39 -1.64
N VAL A 92 -5.16 10.14 -0.97
CA VAL A 92 -5.40 8.90 -0.21
C VAL A 92 -5.35 7.66 -1.12
N HIS A 93 -5.86 7.76 -2.34
CA HIS A 93 -5.92 6.70 -3.35
C HIS A 93 -4.86 6.87 -4.45
N TRP A 94 -3.64 7.30 -4.09
CA TRP A 94 -2.57 7.62 -5.05
C TRP A 94 -2.19 6.45 -5.98
N TYR A 95 -2.13 5.21 -5.48
CA TYR A 95 -1.81 4.07 -6.34
C TYR A 95 -2.96 3.73 -7.29
N ALA A 96 -4.20 3.76 -6.82
CA ALA A 96 -5.38 3.45 -7.62
C ALA A 96 -5.58 4.46 -8.77
N LEU A 97 -5.57 5.76 -8.45
CA LEU A 97 -5.66 6.81 -9.47
C LEU A 97 -4.48 6.77 -10.43
N GLY A 98 -3.27 6.49 -9.94
CA GLY A 98 -2.05 6.53 -10.76
C GLY A 98 -2.01 5.43 -11.80
N MET A 99 -2.50 4.23 -11.47
CA MET A 99 -2.63 3.14 -12.46
C MET A 99 -3.67 3.50 -13.54
N ARG A 100 -4.80 4.10 -13.17
CA ARG A 100 -5.84 4.49 -14.12
C ARG A 100 -5.39 5.64 -15.03
N LEU A 101 -4.66 6.60 -14.47
CA LEU A 101 -4.07 7.69 -15.24
C LEU A 101 -3.02 7.15 -16.22
N ALA A 102 -2.19 6.19 -15.82
CA ALA A 102 -1.20 5.58 -16.69
C ALA A 102 -1.83 4.92 -17.94
N GLN A 103 -2.93 4.19 -17.76
CA GLN A 103 -3.69 3.55 -18.86
C GLN A 103 -4.27 4.55 -19.87
N LEU A 104 -4.64 5.74 -19.42
CA LEU A 104 -5.25 6.77 -20.24
C LEU A 104 -4.19 7.60 -21.01
N MET A 105 -2.96 7.66 -20.50
CA MET A 105 -1.90 8.48 -21.07
C MET A 105 -1.03 7.72 -22.07
N GLU A 106 -0.56 8.40 -23.12
CA GLU A 106 0.28 7.79 -24.17
C GLU A 106 1.62 7.22 -23.66
N ASN A 107 2.07 7.60 -22.45
CA ASN A 107 3.33 7.15 -21.85
C ASN A 107 3.09 6.24 -20.63
N ASP A 108 2.25 5.21 -20.79
CA ASP A 108 1.84 4.28 -19.73
C ASP A 108 3.06 3.66 -19.00
N ASP A 109 4.05 3.19 -19.76
CA ASP A 109 5.23 2.50 -19.21
C ASP A 109 6.00 3.34 -18.18
N ALA A 110 6.21 4.62 -18.46
CA ALA A 110 6.99 5.48 -17.58
C ALA A 110 6.23 5.79 -16.27
N GLU A 111 4.91 5.94 -16.33
CA GLU A 111 4.10 6.17 -15.14
C GLU A 111 4.04 4.89 -14.30
N MET A 112 3.79 3.75 -14.92
CA MET A 112 3.74 2.46 -14.24
C MET A 112 5.08 2.06 -13.60
N GLN A 113 6.21 2.41 -14.22
CA GLN A 113 7.54 2.25 -13.63
C GLN A 113 7.74 3.10 -12.36
N VAL A 114 7.27 4.35 -12.35
CA VAL A 114 7.35 5.20 -11.15
C VAL A 114 6.49 4.64 -10.02
N LEU A 115 5.27 4.16 -10.32
CA LEU A 115 4.41 3.54 -9.32
C LEU A 115 5.05 2.27 -8.71
N SER A 116 5.56 1.38 -9.56
CA SER A 116 6.18 0.13 -9.11
C SER A 116 7.46 0.37 -8.31
N LYS A 117 8.35 1.26 -8.77
CA LYS A 117 9.56 1.65 -8.02
C LYS A 117 9.23 2.25 -6.65
N ALA A 118 8.25 3.16 -6.61
CA ALA A 118 7.82 3.78 -5.35
C ALA A 118 7.21 2.76 -4.37
N TYR A 119 6.45 1.77 -4.87
CA TYR A 119 5.90 0.70 -4.05
C TYR A 119 7.01 -0.21 -3.50
N LEU A 120 7.89 -0.72 -4.36
CA LEU A 120 8.98 -1.61 -3.97
C LEU A 120 9.94 -0.96 -2.97
N GLY A 121 10.26 0.32 -3.15
CA GLY A 121 11.15 1.02 -2.23
C GLY A 121 10.54 1.29 -0.85
N ARG A 122 9.20 1.32 -0.73
CA ARG A 122 8.50 1.49 0.57
C ARG A 122 8.24 0.18 1.30
N LEU A 123 8.20 -0.94 0.59
CA LEU A 123 7.90 -2.26 1.17
C LEU A 123 8.79 -2.62 2.39
N PRO A 124 10.13 -2.43 2.36
CA PRO A 124 10.96 -2.76 3.52
C PRO A 124 10.57 -1.97 4.77
N HIS A 125 10.30 -0.67 4.61
CA HIS A 125 9.90 0.21 5.70
C HIS A 125 8.54 -0.19 6.27
N ILE A 126 7.56 -0.49 5.41
CA ILE A 126 6.22 -0.95 5.85
C ILE A 126 6.34 -2.28 6.60
N PHE A 127 7.18 -3.20 6.11
CA PHE A 127 7.42 -4.49 6.75
C PHE A 127 8.04 -4.30 8.15
N GLU A 128 9.09 -3.49 8.28
CA GLU A 128 9.74 -3.19 9.55
C GLU A 128 8.77 -2.57 10.56
N GLN A 129 7.97 -1.58 10.13
CA GLN A 129 6.94 -0.96 10.96
C GLN A 129 5.91 -1.98 11.46
N THR A 130 5.53 -2.94 10.61
CA THR A 130 4.57 -4.00 10.96
C THR A 130 5.17 -4.98 11.97
N GLN A 131 6.45 -5.33 11.84
CA GLN A 131 7.15 -6.19 12.81
C GLN A 131 7.29 -5.50 14.17
N HIS A 132 7.67 -4.22 14.18
CA HIS A 132 7.75 -3.43 15.40
C HIS A 132 6.37 -3.31 16.06
N LEU A 133 5.31 -3.03 15.28
CA LEU A 133 3.93 -2.98 15.79
C LEU A 133 3.48 -4.32 16.39
N SER A 134 3.79 -5.43 15.72
CA SER A 134 3.45 -6.79 16.18
C SER A 134 4.15 -7.12 17.51
N SER A 135 5.41 -6.73 17.65
CA SER A 135 6.15 -6.86 18.91
C SER A 135 5.60 -5.93 20.01
N ALA A 136 5.29 -4.68 19.69
CA ALA A 136 4.76 -3.69 20.62
C ALA A 136 3.37 -4.09 21.16
N THR A 137 2.47 -4.58 20.30
CA THR A 137 1.15 -5.07 20.72
C THR A 137 1.25 -6.31 21.61
N SER A 138 2.19 -7.22 21.32
CA SER A 138 2.46 -8.38 22.17
C SER A 138 3.03 -7.98 23.55
N SER A 139 3.79 -6.89 23.63
CA SER A 139 4.30 -6.35 24.90
C SER A 139 3.25 -5.56 25.69
N ALA A 140 2.32 -4.88 25.02
CA ALA A 140 1.21 -4.16 25.65
C ALA A 140 0.10 -5.10 26.18
N GLY A 141 -0.03 -6.30 25.58
CA GLY A 141 -0.96 -7.35 26.01
C GLY A 141 -0.51 -8.19 27.22
N ILE A 142 0.74 -8.04 27.68
CA ILE A 142 1.32 -8.82 28.81
C ILE A 142 1.72 -7.86 29.94
N GLY A 143 0.82 -6.94 30.29
CA GLY A 143 0.96 -6.01 31.42
C GLY A 143 -0.24 -6.02 32.38
N GLY A 144 -1.18 -6.94 32.21
CA GLY A 144 -2.41 -7.04 33.00
C GLY A 144 -2.47 -8.29 33.87
N SER A 145 -2.23 -8.11 35.17
CA SER A 145 -2.61 -8.96 36.31
C SER A 145 -1.98 -10.36 36.45
N SER A 146 -0.95 -10.41 37.29
CA SER A 146 -0.84 -11.43 38.33
C SER A 146 -2.08 -11.34 39.25
N GLY A 147 -3.14 -12.07 38.92
CA GLY A 147 -4.38 -12.10 39.68
C GLY A 147 -5.13 -13.41 39.46
N SER A 148 -5.09 -14.28 40.46
CA SER A 148 -5.83 -15.53 40.57
C SER A 148 -7.35 -15.34 40.33
N GLY A 149 -7.96 -16.18 39.48
CA GLY A 149 -9.38 -16.54 39.58
C GLY A 149 -10.29 -16.29 38.37
N ASN A 150 -10.63 -17.38 37.68
CA ASN A 150 -11.96 -17.73 37.14
C ASN A 150 -12.65 -16.85 36.03
N ARG A 151 -12.88 -17.50 34.87
CA ARG A 151 -14.01 -17.39 33.90
C ARG A 151 -14.24 -16.09 33.10
N SER A 152 -14.26 -16.28 31.77
CA SER A 152 -15.27 -15.89 30.77
C SER A 152 -14.60 -15.27 29.55
N GLY A 153 -14.92 -15.79 28.35
CA GLY A 153 -14.37 -15.30 27.09
C GLY A 153 -14.64 -13.80 26.87
N PRO A 154 -13.77 -13.10 26.11
CA PRO A 154 -13.90 -11.66 25.93
C PRO A 154 -15.22 -11.35 25.19
N SER A 155 -16.02 -10.46 25.78
CA SER A 155 -17.26 -9.98 25.16
C SER A 155 -16.93 -9.13 23.93
N ALA A 156 -17.78 -9.21 22.89
CA ALA A 156 -17.59 -8.58 21.58
C ALA A 156 -17.27 -7.08 21.66
N ASP A 157 -17.80 -6.41 22.68
CA ASP A 157 -17.65 -4.99 22.98
C ASP A 157 -16.18 -4.60 23.25
N VAL A 158 -15.40 -5.50 23.88
CA VAL A 158 -13.97 -5.30 24.16
C VAL A 158 -13.15 -5.44 22.87
N GLN A 159 -13.59 -6.29 21.96
CA GLN A 159 -12.92 -6.52 20.67
C GLN A 159 -13.13 -5.34 19.72
N GLU A 160 -14.29 -4.68 19.78
CA GLU A 160 -14.56 -3.44 19.06
C GLU A 160 -13.75 -2.27 19.64
N GLN A 161 -13.62 -2.18 20.96
CA GLN A 161 -12.82 -1.15 21.62
C GLN A 161 -11.30 -1.32 21.40
N LEU A 162 -10.81 -2.57 21.35
CA LEU A 162 -9.44 -2.89 20.95
C LEU A 162 -9.21 -2.63 19.46
N GLY A 163 -10.17 -2.94 18.59
CA GLY A 163 -10.12 -2.60 17.18
C GLY A 163 -10.03 -1.09 16.96
N LEU A 164 -10.82 -0.33 17.72
CA LEU A 164 -10.84 1.13 17.65
C LEU A 164 -9.53 1.74 18.21
N ALA A 165 -9.02 1.23 19.34
CA ALA A 165 -7.73 1.65 19.90
C ALA A 165 -6.55 1.32 18.97
N THR A 166 -6.59 0.15 18.32
CA THR A 166 -5.59 -0.25 17.32
C THR A 166 -5.68 0.66 16.09
N SER A 167 -6.89 1.01 15.63
CA SER A 167 -7.09 1.93 14.50
C SER A 167 -6.65 3.37 14.80
N GLN A 168 -6.90 3.87 16.02
CA GLN A 168 -6.49 5.20 16.45
C GLN A 168 -4.98 5.28 16.67
N ALA A 169 -4.37 4.24 17.22
CA ALA A 169 -2.92 4.14 17.32
C ALA A 169 -2.30 4.13 15.90
N ILE A 170 -2.78 3.30 14.98
CA ILE A 170 -2.32 3.25 13.58
C ILE A 170 -2.48 4.61 12.89
N ALA A 171 -3.60 5.31 13.11
CA ALA A 171 -3.83 6.64 12.56
C ALA A 171 -2.89 7.72 13.12
N ALA A 172 -2.50 7.62 14.40
CA ALA A 172 -1.59 8.56 15.04
C ALA A 172 -0.13 8.39 14.58
N MET A 173 0.35 7.15 14.38
CA MET A 173 1.71 6.89 13.87
C MET A 173 1.87 7.14 12.36
N VAL A 174 0.77 7.21 11.60
CA VAL A 174 0.81 7.68 10.20
C VAL A 174 0.90 9.21 10.09
N SER A 175 0.66 9.92 11.19
CA SER A 175 0.53 11.38 11.19
C SER A 175 1.69 12.16 11.80
N ASP A 176 2.61 11.57 12.58
CA ASP A 176 3.72 12.35 13.14
C ASP A 176 5.03 11.57 13.30
N GLY A 177 6.13 12.29 13.04
CA GLY A 177 7.51 11.86 13.23
C GLY A 177 7.91 11.76 14.72
N PRO A 178 9.21 11.50 15.01
CA PRO A 178 9.64 10.59 16.05
C PRO A 178 9.53 11.19 17.46
N ALA A 179 8.82 10.48 18.35
CA ALA A 179 8.94 10.67 19.79
C ALA A 179 9.89 9.60 20.36
N LEU A 180 11.05 10.08 20.80
CA LEU A 180 12.08 9.38 21.54
C LEU A 180 11.54 8.68 22.80
N GLY A 181 11.99 7.44 23.00
CA GLY A 181 12.27 6.88 24.32
C GLY A 181 11.20 5.95 24.87
N MET A 182 11.47 4.64 24.81
CA MET A 182 11.57 3.81 26.01
C MET A 182 12.13 2.42 25.66
N SER A 183 13.16 2.04 26.42
CA SER A 183 13.80 0.73 26.44
C SER A 183 12.85 -0.35 26.96
N ALA A 184 12.73 -1.47 26.23
CA ALA A 184 12.38 -2.77 26.78
C ALA A 184 12.99 -3.86 25.88
N GLY A 185 13.71 -4.80 26.49
CA GLY A 185 14.71 -5.64 25.85
C GLY A 185 14.19 -6.76 24.95
N ASN A 186 15.14 -7.32 24.19
CA ASN A 186 15.00 -8.53 23.39
C ASN A 186 14.37 -9.67 24.19
N ALA A 187 13.09 -9.92 23.96
CA ALA A 187 12.48 -11.22 24.17
C ALA A 187 12.15 -11.80 22.79
N MET A 188 13.04 -12.63 22.24
CA MET A 188 12.66 -13.49 21.12
C MET A 188 11.58 -14.45 21.62
N SER A 189 10.45 -14.49 20.92
CA SER A 189 9.36 -15.41 21.22
C SER A 189 9.86 -16.85 21.27
N ALA A 190 9.37 -17.63 22.25
CA ALA A 190 9.74 -19.03 22.45
C ALA A 190 9.55 -19.88 21.18
N GLU A 191 8.59 -19.53 20.33
CA GLU A 191 8.33 -20.24 19.08
C GLU A 191 9.38 -19.96 17.99
N ILE A 192 9.98 -18.75 17.99
CA ILE A 192 11.08 -18.43 17.06
C ILE A 192 12.37 -19.10 17.52
N ALA A 193 12.61 -19.19 18.83
CA ALA A 193 13.73 -19.96 19.37
C ALA A 193 13.57 -21.47 19.07
N GLU A 194 12.35 -22.00 19.17
CA GLU A 194 12.05 -23.41 18.86
C GLU A 194 12.12 -23.70 17.36
N PHE A 195 11.68 -22.77 16.50
CA PHE A 195 11.82 -22.89 15.04
C PHE A 195 13.30 -22.84 14.59
N LEU A 196 14.10 -21.93 15.17
CA LEU A 196 15.54 -21.86 14.89
C LEU A 196 16.31 -23.07 15.43
N ALA A 197 15.92 -23.59 16.60
CA ALA A 197 16.46 -24.85 17.13
C ALA A 197 16.05 -26.04 16.26
N GLY A 198 14.82 -26.07 15.75
CA GLY A 198 14.33 -27.07 14.81
C GLY A 198 15.07 -27.04 13.47
N LEU A 199 15.45 -25.85 12.98
CA LEU A 199 16.29 -25.71 11.79
C LEU A 199 17.68 -26.34 11.98
N ASP A 200 18.32 -26.15 13.14
CA ASP A 200 19.63 -26.75 13.45
C ASP A 200 19.55 -28.28 13.56
N GLU A 201 18.43 -28.81 14.07
CA GLU A 201 18.15 -30.26 14.13
C GLU A 201 17.98 -30.88 12.72
N THR A 202 17.31 -30.17 11.81
CA THR A 202 17.16 -30.63 10.41
C THR A 202 18.49 -30.62 9.64
N GLU A 203 19.43 -29.74 9.97
CA GLU A 203 20.79 -29.77 9.42
C GLU A 203 21.63 -30.92 9.98
N ARG A 204 21.44 -31.30 11.25
CA ARG A 204 22.08 -32.48 11.85
C ARG A 204 21.55 -33.77 11.24
N LEU A 205 20.25 -33.85 10.97
CA LEU A 205 19.65 -34.97 10.23
C LEU A 205 20.22 -35.08 8.81
N ARG A 206 20.43 -33.97 8.09
CA ARG A 206 21.11 -33.99 6.78
C ARG A 206 22.57 -34.44 6.87
N LYS A 207 23.31 -34.07 7.93
CA LYS A 207 24.68 -34.55 8.15
C LYS A 207 24.73 -36.04 8.52
N SER A 208 23.73 -36.57 9.23
CA SER A 208 23.65 -38.00 9.57
C SER A 208 23.37 -38.92 8.37
N HIS A 209 22.64 -38.43 7.36
CA HIS A 209 22.38 -39.18 6.13
C HIS A 209 23.56 -39.16 5.14
N SER A 210 24.58 -38.32 5.38
CA SER A 210 25.74 -38.20 4.49
C SER A 210 26.90 -39.15 4.81
N THR A 211 26.83 -39.95 5.90
CA THR A 211 27.96 -40.79 6.34
C THR A 211 27.80 -42.30 6.12
N HIS A 212 26.95 -42.75 5.20
CA HIS A 212 26.93 -44.17 4.84
C HIS A 212 26.79 -44.40 3.33
N ILE A 213 27.91 -44.27 2.62
CA ILE A 213 28.07 -44.88 1.29
C ILE A 213 28.78 -46.22 1.52
N PRO A 214 28.12 -47.38 1.37
CA PRO A 214 28.82 -48.65 1.33
C PRO A 214 29.60 -48.72 0.01
N THR A 215 30.92 -48.82 0.10
CA THR A 215 31.82 -49.14 -1.00
C THR A 215 31.50 -50.54 -1.52
N GLN A 216 30.72 -50.64 -2.60
CA GLN A 216 30.68 -51.85 -3.43
C GLN A 216 31.52 -51.63 -4.69
N GLY A 217 32.43 -52.58 -4.92
CA GLY A 217 33.47 -52.53 -5.94
C GLY A 217 32.94 -52.54 -7.37
N LEU A 218 33.60 -51.75 -8.21
CA LEU A 218 33.44 -51.76 -9.66
C LEU A 218 34.11 -53.01 -10.23
N ALA A 219 33.31 -53.99 -10.64
CA ALA A 219 33.72 -55.00 -11.60
C ALA A 219 33.55 -54.43 -13.01
N TYR A 220 34.64 -54.48 -13.78
CA TYR A 220 34.71 -54.15 -15.20
C TYR A 220 33.74 -55.01 -16.02
N GLY A 221 33.01 -54.39 -16.95
CA GLY A 221 32.22 -55.06 -17.97
C GLY A 221 32.40 -54.37 -19.31
N THR A 222 33.23 -54.98 -20.16
CA THR A 222 33.40 -54.70 -21.59
C THR A 222 32.25 -55.32 -22.41
N PHE A 223 31.98 -54.67 -23.54
CA PHE A 223 31.06 -54.97 -24.66
C PHE A 223 29.60 -54.54 -24.52
#